data_AF-A0A947QV08-F1
#
_entry.id   AF-A0A947QV08-F1
#
_cell.length_a   1.000
_cell.length_b   1.000
_cell.length_c   1.000
_cell.angle_alpha   90.00
_cell.angle_beta   90.00
_cell.angle_gamma   90.00
#
_symmetry.space_group_name_H-M   'P 1'
#
loop_
_entity.id
_entity.type
_entity.pdbx_description
1 polymer ?
#
loop_
_entity_poly.entity_id
_entity_poly.type
_entity_poly.pdbx_seq_one_letter_code
_entity_poly.pdbx_strand_id
1 'polypeptide(L)'
;MANEKKSNLLLYLIIFLGTFLVLQSFGGNKSNSNAALDTGDIGMQMMKNSYAEGKDIRVELKNNTDAVITLDSRCPEAPFNVYRFTTEGYEKVKNGDERDCSRVEDITLEPGKTKIVSLQNYSFTLFGEPGRYKLELDTEINGSGKTFTSPEFEIHKPSFITQTFRTVIYQPILNVLIAIIIYMPKHNLALSIIALTLLIRTILLVPSQRGMRAQKKMQAIQPKLEEIKKKYAHDQTRVAQETMALWKKHKVHPFSSCVPLLIQLPILIGLYYSVSSGLQPDQASYIYSFLPSFSLTEINPNLLGFNLLDRSIIVAPLIIGSMQFLQMQLMMHKQKKNKKHPEDKKSQPNEMEMANNIMKYVMPIMIAFLAAQMPAAVSLYWGTSTLYGIIQQLVINKESEKPLKDDDDGVKVRVINKNTHHS
;
A
#
# COMPACT_ATOMS: atom_id res chain seq x y z
N MET A 1 -7.09 -34.91 -7.51
CA MET A 1 -6.75 -34.36 -6.17
C MET A 1 -5.51 -33.45 -6.13
N ALA A 2 -4.44 -33.68 -6.93
CA ALA A 2 -3.32 -32.72 -7.02
C ALA A 2 -3.67 -31.40 -7.76
N ASN A 3 -4.67 -31.44 -8.65
CA ASN A 3 -5.09 -30.29 -9.47
C ASN A 3 -5.90 -29.22 -8.70
N GLU A 4 -6.78 -29.62 -7.76
CA GLU A 4 -7.60 -28.68 -6.98
C GLU A 4 -6.79 -27.86 -5.96
N LYS A 5 -5.82 -28.49 -5.28
CA LYS A 5 -4.92 -27.77 -4.35
C LYS A 5 -4.04 -26.74 -5.06
N LYS A 6 -3.62 -27.03 -6.30
CA LYS A 6 -2.94 -26.04 -7.14
C LYS A 6 -3.88 -24.90 -7.51
N SER A 7 -5.13 -25.18 -7.86
CA SER A 7 -6.13 -24.17 -8.26
C SER A 7 -6.38 -23.11 -7.18
N ASN A 8 -6.55 -23.49 -5.91
CA ASN A 8 -6.83 -22.52 -4.85
C ASN A 8 -5.60 -21.70 -4.43
N LEU A 9 -4.41 -22.32 -4.40
CA LEU A 9 -3.16 -21.58 -4.19
C LEU A 9 -2.89 -20.62 -5.35
N LEU A 10 -3.16 -21.05 -6.58
CA LEU A 10 -3.07 -20.25 -7.79
C LEU A 10 -4.05 -19.07 -7.72
N LEU A 11 -5.28 -19.27 -7.25
CA LEU A 11 -6.27 -18.19 -7.08
C LEU A 11 -5.81 -17.15 -6.06
N TYR A 12 -5.26 -17.55 -4.92
CA TYR A 12 -4.70 -16.61 -3.95
C TYR A 12 -3.45 -15.91 -4.49
N LEU A 13 -2.59 -16.63 -5.21
CA LEU A 13 -1.46 -16.05 -5.93
C LEU A 13 -1.92 -15.09 -7.02
N ILE A 14 -3.05 -15.33 -7.69
CA ILE A 14 -3.65 -14.46 -8.71
C ILE A 14 -4.30 -13.24 -8.07
N ILE A 15 -4.97 -13.38 -6.92
CA ILE A 15 -5.50 -12.23 -6.17
C ILE A 15 -4.35 -11.38 -5.65
N PHE A 16 -3.27 -12.01 -5.17
CA PHE A 16 -2.05 -11.35 -4.72
C PHE A 16 -1.31 -10.69 -5.89
N LEU A 17 -1.10 -11.39 -7.01
CA LEU A 17 -0.54 -10.82 -8.23
C LEU A 17 -1.45 -9.73 -8.77
N GLY A 18 -2.77 -9.87 -8.65
CA GLY A 18 -3.75 -8.88 -9.07
C GLY A 18 -3.69 -7.63 -8.21
N THR A 19 -3.58 -7.76 -6.89
CA THR A 19 -3.37 -6.60 -6.00
C THR A 19 -2.00 -5.98 -6.17
N PHE A 20 -0.94 -6.79 -6.34
CA PHE A 20 0.41 -6.33 -6.64
C PHE A 20 0.49 -5.66 -8.03
N LEU A 21 -0.16 -6.21 -9.04
CA LEU A 21 -0.28 -5.64 -10.38
C LEU A 21 -1.15 -4.40 -10.37
N VAL A 22 -2.21 -4.32 -9.56
CA VAL A 22 -2.98 -3.08 -9.40
C VAL A 22 -2.11 -2.00 -8.75
N LEU A 23 -1.31 -2.35 -7.74
CA LEU A 23 -0.32 -1.44 -7.15
C LEU A 23 0.74 -0.99 -8.17
N GLN A 24 1.13 -1.86 -9.11
CA GLN A 24 2.03 -1.55 -10.24
C GLN A 24 1.33 -0.80 -11.39
N SER A 25 0.03 -1.04 -11.62
CA SER A 25 -0.76 -0.58 -12.77
C SER A 25 -1.28 0.86 -12.59
N PHE A 26 -1.10 1.45 -11.41
CA PHE A 26 -1.08 2.91 -11.29
C PHE A 26 0.13 3.54 -11.99
N GLY A 27 1.09 2.72 -12.46
CA GLY A 27 2.05 3.07 -13.50
C GLY A 27 1.40 3.01 -14.88
N GLY A 28 0.70 4.09 -15.26
CA GLY A 28 0.05 4.24 -16.57
C GLY A 28 0.93 3.96 -17.82
N ASN A 29 0.24 3.80 -18.96
CA ASN A 29 0.76 3.39 -20.27
C ASN A 29 2.10 4.02 -20.64
N LYS A 30 3.06 3.18 -21.04
CA LYS A 30 4.29 3.60 -21.72
C LYS A 30 3.96 4.12 -23.11
N SER A 31 4.48 5.30 -23.46
CA SER A 31 4.46 5.83 -24.80
C SER A 31 5.39 4.99 -25.70
N ASN A 32 4.86 4.41 -26.77
CA ASN A 32 5.50 3.39 -27.60
C ASN A 32 6.11 3.95 -28.91
N SER A 33 6.70 5.14 -28.88
CA SER A 33 7.27 5.76 -30.08
C SER A 33 8.75 6.08 -29.94
N ASN A 34 9.60 5.05 -30.05
CA ASN A 34 11.07 5.18 -30.13
C ASN A 34 11.54 6.16 -31.22
N ALA A 35 10.70 6.45 -32.23
CA ALA A 35 11.02 7.35 -33.33
C ALA A 35 11.44 8.77 -32.90
N ALA A 36 10.95 9.27 -31.76
CA ALA A 36 11.36 10.59 -31.25
C ALA A 36 12.74 10.58 -30.55
N LEU A 37 13.22 9.41 -30.10
CA LEU A 37 14.53 9.28 -29.46
C LEU A 37 15.68 9.22 -30.47
N ASP A 38 15.41 8.74 -31.69
CA ASP A 38 16.43 8.57 -32.73
C ASP A 38 16.61 9.82 -33.61
N THR A 39 15.87 10.90 -33.33
CA THR A 39 15.89 12.14 -34.13
C THR A 39 16.71 13.25 -33.46
N GLY A 40 17.57 13.90 -34.25
CA GLY A 40 18.39 15.03 -33.78
C GLY A 40 19.53 14.60 -32.85
N ASP A 41 20.33 15.58 -32.41
CA ASP A 41 21.49 15.34 -31.54
C ASP A 41 21.08 14.79 -30.16
N ILE A 42 19.97 15.29 -29.60
CA ILE A 42 19.35 14.76 -28.38
C ILE A 42 17.90 14.38 -28.70
N GLY A 43 17.61 13.10 -28.62
CA GLY A 43 16.24 12.60 -28.68
C GLY A 43 15.53 12.82 -27.35
N MET A 44 14.32 13.39 -27.41
CA MET A 44 13.48 13.62 -26.23
C MET A 44 12.14 12.89 -26.39
N GLN A 45 11.79 12.05 -25.43
CA GLN A 45 10.51 11.37 -25.42
C GLN A 45 9.88 11.37 -24.04
N MET A 46 8.58 11.69 -23.99
CA MET A 46 7.82 11.56 -22.75
C MET A 46 7.51 10.09 -22.50
N MET A 47 7.74 9.61 -21.27
CA MET A 47 7.43 8.23 -20.88
C MET A 47 5.93 7.91 -21.03
N LYS A 48 5.08 8.93 -20.86
CA LYS A 48 3.64 8.92 -21.12
C LYS A 48 3.25 10.20 -21.82
N ASN A 49 2.19 10.13 -22.60
CA ASN A 49 1.53 11.27 -23.25
C ASN A 49 0.47 11.94 -22.35
N SER A 50 0.16 11.36 -21.20
CA SER A 50 -0.85 11.88 -20.27
C SER A 50 -0.49 11.55 -18.83
N TYR A 51 -0.62 12.54 -17.94
CA TYR A 51 -0.30 12.44 -16.51
C TYR A 51 -1.44 13.00 -15.66
N ALA A 52 -1.70 12.36 -14.52
CA ALA A 52 -2.55 12.96 -13.50
C ALA A 52 -1.77 14.04 -12.74
N GLU A 53 -2.44 15.13 -12.40
CA GLU A 53 -1.86 16.23 -11.59
C GLU A 53 -1.09 15.71 -10.35
N GLY A 54 0.11 16.25 -10.13
CA GLY A 54 0.95 15.88 -9.00
C GLY A 54 1.59 14.50 -9.10
N LYS A 55 1.70 13.92 -10.30
CA LYS A 55 2.48 12.71 -10.56
C LYS A 55 3.85 13.07 -11.17
N ASP A 56 4.81 12.19 -10.93
CA ASP A 56 6.15 12.24 -11.53
C ASP A 56 6.05 12.27 -13.06
N ILE A 57 6.56 13.36 -13.66
CA ILE A 57 6.70 13.49 -15.11
C ILE A 57 8.11 13.02 -15.46
N ARG A 58 8.20 12.03 -16.35
CA ARG A 58 9.46 11.41 -16.73
C ARG A 58 9.73 11.62 -18.20
N VAL A 59 10.93 12.12 -18.47
CA VAL A 59 11.43 12.36 -19.82
C VAL A 59 12.58 11.41 -20.07
N GLU A 60 12.50 10.67 -21.15
CA GLU A 60 13.59 9.84 -21.66
C GLU A 60 14.42 10.69 -22.63
N LEU A 61 15.72 10.78 -22.35
CA LEU A 61 16.68 11.50 -23.16
C LEU A 61 17.67 10.51 -23.76
N LYS A 62 17.90 10.60 -25.07
CA LYS A 62 18.93 9.82 -25.76
C LYS A 62 19.95 10.77 -26.38
N ASN A 63 21.23 10.54 -26.07
CA ASN A 63 22.32 11.25 -26.73
C ASN A 63 22.68 10.54 -28.03
N ASN A 64 22.38 11.16 -29.18
CA ASN A 64 22.72 10.63 -30.50
C ASN A 64 24.03 11.23 -31.04
N THR A 65 24.75 11.99 -30.21
CA THR A 65 26.06 12.55 -30.56
C THR A 65 27.20 11.69 -30.01
N ASP A 66 28.40 11.94 -30.53
CA ASP A 66 29.64 11.30 -30.06
C ASP A 66 30.27 12.00 -28.84
N ALA A 67 29.69 13.11 -28.37
CA ALA A 67 30.19 13.89 -27.23
C ALA A 67 29.40 13.58 -25.96
N VAL A 68 30.05 13.64 -24.78
CA VAL A 68 29.36 13.57 -23.50
C VAL A 68 28.64 14.89 -23.27
N ILE A 69 27.32 14.83 -23.05
CA ILE A 69 26.49 16.02 -22.78
C ILE A 69 26.18 16.04 -21.28
N THR A 70 26.49 17.15 -20.61
CA THR A 70 26.16 17.34 -19.19
C THR A 70 25.10 18.42 -19.09
N LEU A 71 23.92 18.06 -18.59
CA LEU A 71 22.86 19.02 -18.33
C LEU A 71 23.05 19.57 -16.92
N ASP A 72 23.25 20.88 -16.84
CA ASP A 72 23.39 21.59 -15.58
C ASP A 72 22.08 21.49 -14.78
N SER A 73 22.20 20.93 -13.59
CA SER A 73 21.07 20.76 -12.68
C SER A 73 20.84 22.06 -11.89
N ARG A 74 20.22 23.03 -12.57
CA ARG A 74 20.04 24.40 -12.09
C ARG A 74 19.00 24.52 -10.98
N CYS A 75 19.18 23.92 -9.81
CA CYS A 75 18.25 24.16 -8.70
C CYS A 75 18.24 25.64 -8.29
N PRO A 76 17.08 26.32 -8.16
CA PRO A 76 15.71 25.80 -8.07
C PRO A 76 14.99 25.55 -9.41
N GLU A 77 15.56 25.94 -10.54
CA GLU A 77 15.01 25.73 -11.88
C GLU A 77 15.09 24.25 -12.33
N ALA A 78 14.05 23.81 -13.05
CA ALA A 78 14.09 22.50 -13.69
C ALA A 78 15.15 22.49 -14.81
N PRO A 79 15.73 21.32 -15.15
CA PRO A 79 16.65 21.19 -16.28
C PRO A 79 15.98 21.45 -17.64
N PHE A 80 14.66 21.67 -17.66
CA PHE A 80 13.87 21.99 -18.85
C PHE A 80 13.08 23.27 -18.64
N ASN A 81 12.94 24.05 -19.70
CA ASN A 81 11.92 25.08 -19.80
C ASN A 81 10.56 24.41 -20.01
N VAL A 82 9.57 24.79 -19.20
CA VAL A 82 8.22 24.23 -19.27
C VAL A 82 7.28 25.23 -19.93
N TYR A 83 6.52 24.78 -20.92
CA TYR A 83 5.50 25.59 -21.57
C TYR A 83 4.13 24.94 -21.46
N ARG A 84 3.11 25.75 -21.24
CA ARG A 84 1.70 25.35 -21.19
C ARG A 84 0.93 26.01 -22.31
N PHE A 85 0.06 25.26 -22.96
CA PHE A 85 -0.85 25.79 -23.97
C PHE A 85 -1.99 26.58 -23.31
N THR A 86 -2.10 27.87 -23.63
CA THR A 86 -3.17 28.79 -23.26
C THR A 86 -4.02 29.15 -24.49
N THR A 87 -5.00 30.04 -24.33
CA THR A 87 -5.80 30.55 -25.45
C THR A 87 -4.99 31.33 -26.48
N GLU A 88 -3.84 31.88 -26.10
CA GLU A 88 -2.96 32.71 -26.94
C GLU A 88 -1.75 31.94 -27.50
N GLY A 89 -1.57 30.67 -27.12
CA GLY A 89 -0.48 29.82 -27.58
C GLY A 89 0.30 29.20 -26.43
N TYR A 90 1.57 28.87 -26.64
CA TYR A 90 2.41 28.31 -25.59
C TYR A 90 3.06 29.41 -24.76
N GLU A 91 2.74 29.45 -23.46
CA GLU A 91 3.35 30.35 -22.49
C GLU A 91 4.32 29.60 -21.59
N LYS A 92 5.47 30.22 -21.30
CA LYS A 92 6.47 29.66 -20.38
C LYS A 92 5.93 29.71 -18.96
N VAL A 93 5.87 28.54 -18.30
CA VAL A 93 5.49 28.44 -16.89
C VAL A 93 6.66 28.95 -16.05
N LYS A 94 6.40 29.98 -15.24
CA LYS A 94 7.40 30.49 -14.29
C LYS A 94 7.46 29.55 -13.11
N ASN A 95 8.68 29.22 -12.69
CA ASN A 95 8.87 28.51 -11.42
C ASN A 95 8.47 29.44 -10.28
N GLY A 96 7.79 28.92 -9.26
CA GLY A 96 7.50 29.68 -8.04
C GLY A 96 8.78 30.07 -7.30
N ASP A 97 8.67 31.02 -6.37
CA ASP A 97 9.80 31.60 -5.63
C ASP A 97 10.79 30.53 -5.11
N GLU A 98 12.08 30.93 -5.13
CA GLU A 98 13.27 30.18 -4.75
C GLU A 98 13.07 29.35 -3.48
N ARG A 99 13.22 28.02 -3.58
CA ARG A 99 13.11 27.11 -2.44
C ARG A 99 14.40 26.32 -2.26
N ASP A 100 14.74 26.11 -0.99
CA ASP A 100 15.88 25.32 -0.51
C ASP A 100 15.76 23.89 -1.05
N CYS A 101 16.42 23.65 -2.18
CA CYS A 101 16.50 22.36 -2.81
C CYS A 101 17.94 21.86 -2.72
N SER A 102 18.10 20.65 -2.20
CA SER A 102 19.39 19.98 -2.15
C SER A 102 19.97 19.92 -3.56
N ARG A 103 21.25 20.26 -3.73
CA ARG A 103 21.97 20.24 -5.02
C ARG A 103 21.70 18.91 -5.72
N VAL A 104 20.99 18.96 -6.84
CA VAL A 104 20.74 17.79 -7.68
C VAL A 104 22.06 17.46 -8.37
N GLU A 105 22.33 16.18 -8.63
CA GLU A 105 23.51 15.81 -9.42
C GLU A 105 23.27 16.15 -10.89
N ASP A 106 24.32 16.66 -11.55
CA ASP A 106 24.24 16.99 -12.97
C ASP A 106 23.91 15.75 -13.80
N ILE A 107 23.09 15.96 -14.84
CA ILE A 107 22.62 14.86 -15.65
C ILE A 107 23.62 14.66 -16.79
N THR A 108 24.58 13.77 -16.58
CA THR A 108 25.48 13.34 -17.65
C THR A 108 24.80 12.32 -18.57
N LEU A 109 24.87 12.56 -19.87
CA LEU A 109 24.39 11.72 -20.97
C LEU A 109 25.59 11.25 -21.80
N GLU A 110 25.94 9.97 -21.65
CA GLU A 110 26.99 9.35 -22.46
C GLU A 110 26.55 9.14 -23.92
N PRO A 111 27.48 9.17 -24.89
CA PRO A 111 27.20 8.89 -26.31
C PRO A 111 26.41 7.60 -26.52
N GLY A 112 25.33 7.67 -27.30
CA GLY A 112 24.45 6.55 -27.62
C GLY A 112 23.64 5.99 -26.45
N LYS A 113 23.75 6.56 -25.25
CA LYS A 113 23.01 6.12 -24.06
C LYS A 113 21.71 6.88 -23.88
N THR A 114 20.79 6.20 -23.22
CA THR A 114 19.50 6.75 -22.81
C THR A 114 19.44 6.92 -21.31
N LYS A 115 18.92 8.05 -20.83
CA LYS A 115 18.73 8.34 -19.40
C LYS A 115 17.33 8.88 -19.17
N ILE A 116 16.70 8.43 -18.08
CA ILE A 116 15.38 8.91 -17.67
C ILE A 116 15.59 10.02 -16.64
N VAL A 117 15.05 11.20 -16.93
CA VAL A 117 15.02 12.35 -16.03
C VAL A 117 13.66 12.43 -15.38
N SER A 118 13.62 12.41 -14.04
CA SER A 118 12.41 12.59 -13.24
C SER A 118 12.24 14.06 -12.89
N LEU A 119 11.04 14.59 -13.09
CA LEU A 119 10.63 15.94 -12.70
C LEU A 119 9.73 15.92 -11.45
N GLN A 120 9.85 14.88 -10.61
CA GLN A 120 9.04 14.71 -9.41
C GLN A 120 9.10 15.95 -8.50
N ASN A 121 10.27 16.57 -8.33
CA ASN A 121 10.46 17.77 -7.50
C ASN A 121 9.75 19.04 -8.06
N TYR A 122 9.24 18.98 -9.29
CA TYR A 122 8.59 20.11 -9.98
C TYR A 122 7.13 19.82 -10.34
N SER A 123 6.62 18.62 -10.01
CA SER A 123 5.29 18.13 -10.38
C SER A 123 4.13 19.02 -9.93
N PHE A 124 4.30 19.83 -8.88
CA PHE A 124 3.27 20.76 -8.41
C PHE A 124 3.53 22.21 -8.81
N THR A 125 4.78 22.62 -8.96
CA THR A 125 5.13 24.00 -9.30
C THR A 125 4.96 24.29 -10.79
N LEU A 126 5.48 23.41 -11.65
CA LEU A 126 5.48 23.62 -13.09
C LEU A 126 4.27 23.00 -13.79
N PHE A 127 3.56 22.12 -13.09
CA PHE A 127 2.60 21.17 -13.66
C PHE A 127 1.30 21.09 -12.84
N GLY A 128 1.04 22.08 -11.98
CA GLY A 128 -0.11 22.10 -11.06
C GLY A 128 -1.46 22.34 -11.74
N GLU A 129 -1.49 22.88 -12.96
CA GLU A 129 -2.74 23.15 -13.67
C GLU A 129 -3.00 22.16 -14.80
N PRO A 130 -4.23 21.62 -14.96
CA PRO A 130 -4.57 20.77 -16.08
C PRO A 130 -4.41 21.49 -17.43
N GLY A 131 -3.91 20.80 -18.44
CA GLY A 131 -3.70 21.37 -19.77
C GLY A 131 -2.68 20.60 -20.60
N ARG A 132 -2.37 21.12 -21.79
CA ARG A 132 -1.32 20.58 -22.66
C ARG A 132 0.00 21.28 -22.39
N TYR A 133 1.08 20.50 -22.34
CA TYR A 133 2.42 20.94 -21.99
C TYR A 133 3.44 20.44 -23.02
N LYS A 134 4.53 21.19 -23.16
CA LYS A 134 5.76 20.76 -23.84
C LYS A 134 6.98 21.19 -23.04
N LEU A 135 8.08 20.47 -23.21
CA LEU A 135 9.37 20.77 -22.58
C LEU A 135 10.36 21.23 -23.63
N GLU A 136 11.23 22.17 -23.26
CA GLU A 136 12.38 22.56 -24.07
C GLU A 136 13.67 22.41 -23.27
N LEU A 137 14.66 21.76 -23.86
CA LEU A 137 16.01 21.62 -23.32
C LEU A 137 16.95 22.50 -24.12
N ASP A 138 17.50 23.53 -23.46
CA ASP A 138 18.55 24.36 -24.02
C ASP A 138 19.90 23.82 -23.56
N THR A 139 20.74 23.39 -24.50
CA THR A 139 22.09 22.91 -24.19
C THR A 139 23.07 23.31 -25.29
N GLU A 140 24.32 23.47 -24.91
CA GLU A 140 25.40 23.73 -25.85
C GLU A 140 26.01 22.41 -26.31
N ILE A 141 26.06 22.20 -27.62
CA ILE A 141 26.70 21.02 -28.23
C ILE A 141 27.72 21.55 -29.23
N ASN A 142 28.99 21.14 -29.06
CA ASN A 142 30.10 21.53 -29.94
C ASN A 142 30.24 23.05 -30.13
N GLY A 143 30.00 23.85 -29.08
CA GLY A 143 30.11 25.32 -29.14
C GLY A 143 28.91 26.04 -29.78
N SER A 144 27.82 25.31 -30.06
CA SER A 144 26.57 25.86 -30.60
C SER A 144 25.40 25.60 -29.64
N GLY A 145 24.69 26.66 -29.27
CA GLY A 145 23.46 26.55 -28.49
C GLY A 145 22.35 25.92 -29.33
N LYS A 146 21.79 24.80 -28.85
CA LYS A 146 20.68 24.09 -29.50
C LYS A 146 19.54 23.91 -28.51
N THR A 147 18.32 24.07 -29.01
CA THR A 147 17.08 23.83 -28.27
C THR A 147 16.41 22.57 -28.80
N PHE A 148 16.10 21.65 -27.89
CA PHE A 148 15.39 20.41 -28.19
C PHE A 148 13.99 20.47 -27.57
N THR A 149 12.96 20.11 -28.33
CA THR A 149 11.57 20.18 -27.86
C THR A 149 10.99 18.77 -27.70
N SER A 150 10.31 18.53 -26.59
CA SER A 150 9.60 17.27 -26.38
C SER A 150 8.30 17.21 -27.19
N PRO A 151 7.79 15.99 -27.48
CA PRO A 151 6.39 15.82 -27.86
C PRO A 151 5.44 16.44 -26.82
N GLU A 152 4.27 16.89 -27.28
CA GLU A 152 3.21 17.39 -26.39
C GLU A 152 2.70 16.28 -25.47
N PHE A 153 2.34 16.65 -24.24
CA PHE A 153 1.68 15.77 -23.29
C PHE A 153 0.62 16.52 -22.49
N GLU A 154 -0.31 15.78 -21.91
CA GLU A 154 -1.44 16.35 -21.18
C GLU A 154 -1.34 16.11 -19.67
N ILE A 155 -1.74 17.11 -18.89
CA ILE A 155 -2.00 16.97 -17.47
C ILE A 155 -3.51 17.03 -17.25
N HIS A 156 -4.05 15.96 -16.67
CA HIS A 156 -5.47 15.86 -16.37
C HIS A 156 -5.71 15.83 -14.85
N LYS A 157 -6.94 16.17 -14.46
CA LYS A 157 -7.37 16.06 -13.06
C LYS A 157 -7.31 14.59 -12.61
N PRO A 158 -6.91 14.31 -11.35
CA PRO A 158 -6.96 12.96 -10.80
C PRO A 158 -8.39 12.41 -10.79
N SER A 159 -8.54 11.09 -10.92
CA SER A 159 -9.85 10.44 -10.78
C SER A 159 -10.47 10.71 -9.41
N PHE A 160 -11.80 10.68 -9.32
CA PHE A 160 -12.55 10.92 -8.07
C PHE A 160 -12.04 10.09 -6.88
N ILE A 161 -11.72 8.81 -7.10
CA ILE A 161 -11.17 7.91 -6.06
C ILE A 161 -9.82 8.43 -5.56
N THR A 162 -8.92 8.80 -6.47
CA THR A 162 -7.59 9.33 -6.16
C THR A 162 -7.70 10.66 -5.42
N GLN A 163 -8.60 11.55 -5.85
CA GLN A 163 -8.84 12.82 -5.19
C GLN A 163 -9.38 12.61 -3.77
N THR A 164 -10.39 11.75 -3.62
CA THR A 164 -10.96 11.40 -2.31
C THR A 164 -9.90 10.80 -1.39
N PHE A 165 -9.08 9.86 -1.88
CA PHE A 165 -7.98 9.28 -1.11
C PHE A 165 -6.94 10.33 -0.70
N ARG A 166 -6.57 11.22 -1.62
CA ARG A 166 -5.63 12.32 -1.35
C ARG A 166 -6.14 13.22 -0.23
N THR A 167 -7.39 13.65 -0.31
CA THR A 167 -7.99 14.62 0.64
C THR A 167 -8.36 13.99 1.98
N VAL A 168 -8.90 12.76 1.99
CA VAL A 168 -9.44 12.14 3.21
C VAL A 168 -8.40 11.31 3.96
N ILE A 169 -7.40 10.76 3.27
CA ILE A 169 -6.43 9.84 3.86
C ILE A 169 -5.02 10.42 3.83
N TYR A 170 -4.46 10.68 2.65
CA TYR A 170 -3.06 11.09 2.51
C TYR A 170 -2.76 12.44 3.17
N GLN A 171 -3.55 13.48 2.85
CA GLN A 171 -3.29 14.83 3.35
C GLN A 171 -3.44 14.93 4.87
N PRO A 172 -4.46 14.35 5.52
CA PRO A 172 -4.54 14.33 6.98
C PRO A 172 -3.38 13.55 7.61
N ILE A 173 -3.01 12.38 7.07
CA ILE A 173 -1.88 11.59 7.59
C ILE A 173 -0.57 12.37 7.48
N LEU A 174 -0.31 13.01 6.34
CA LEU A 174 0.87 13.84 6.12
C LEU A 174 0.91 15.00 7.11
N ASN A 175 -0.19 15.72 7.28
CA ASN A 175 -0.23 16.89 8.16
C ASN A 175 -0.12 16.54 9.63
N VAL A 176 -0.76 15.45 10.07
CA VAL A 176 -0.60 14.96 11.44
C VAL A 176 0.83 14.46 11.66
N LEU A 177 1.44 13.80 10.67
CA LEU A 177 2.85 13.40 10.74
C LEU A 177 3.75 14.64 10.91
N ILE A 178 3.61 15.65 10.05
CA ILE A 178 4.37 16.91 10.12
C ILE A 178 4.15 17.60 11.47
N ALA A 179 2.89 17.70 11.93
CA ALA A 179 2.58 18.29 13.23
C ALA A 179 3.34 17.58 14.37
N ILE A 180 3.35 16.25 14.37
CA ILE A 180 4.11 15.48 15.38
C ILE A 180 5.62 15.70 15.24
N ILE A 181 6.15 15.75 14.01
CA ILE A 181 7.58 15.99 13.74
C ILE A 181 8.03 17.35 14.30
N ILE A 182 7.24 18.41 14.10
CA ILE A 182 7.55 19.75 14.59
C ILE A 182 7.76 19.75 16.10
N TYR A 183 6.94 19.01 16.85
CA TYR A 183 7.03 18.94 18.31
C TYR A 183 7.95 17.83 18.84
N MET A 184 8.46 16.93 17.98
CA MET A 184 9.38 15.87 18.43
C MET A 184 10.80 16.41 18.62
N PRO A 185 11.54 15.89 19.63
CA PRO A 185 12.95 16.22 19.80
C PRO A 185 13.74 15.95 18.52
N LYS A 186 14.49 16.98 18.06
CA LYS A 186 15.31 16.92 16.84
C LYS A 186 14.54 16.57 15.56
N HIS A 187 13.23 16.86 15.51
CA HIS A 187 12.38 16.55 14.36
C HIS A 187 12.51 15.10 13.89
N ASN A 188 12.63 14.17 14.85
CA ASN A 188 12.93 12.78 14.57
C ASN A 188 11.74 12.07 13.91
N LEU A 189 11.94 11.62 12.67
CA LEU A 189 10.92 10.94 11.87
C LEU A 189 10.46 9.63 12.51
N ALA A 190 11.38 8.88 13.13
CA ALA A 190 11.09 7.57 13.72
C ALA A 190 10.09 7.66 14.88
N LEU A 191 10.38 8.54 15.84
CA LEU A 191 9.50 8.79 16.99
C LEU A 191 8.14 9.31 16.53
N SER A 192 8.15 10.14 15.50
CA SER A 192 6.92 10.70 14.93
C SER A 192 6.04 9.63 14.28
N ILE A 193 6.63 8.68 13.54
CA ILE A 193 5.91 7.53 12.98
C ILE A 193 5.37 6.63 14.09
N ILE A 194 6.14 6.37 15.14
CA ILE A 194 5.68 5.57 16.28
C ILE A 194 4.48 6.24 16.95
N ALA A 195 4.59 7.54 17.25
CA ALA A 195 3.52 8.32 17.87
C ALA A 195 2.26 8.38 16.99
N LEU A 196 2.42 8.62 15.69
CA LEU A 196 1.32 8.60 14.73
C LEU A 196 0.63 7.22 14.68
N THR A 197 1.41 6.14 14.66
CA THR A 197 0.89 4.77 14.69
C THR A 197 0.02 4.55 15.93
N LEU A 198 0.52 4.93 17.11
CA LEU A 198 -0.21 4.78 18.37
C LEU A 198 -1.48 5.63 18.39
N LEU A 199 -1.43 6.86 17.89
CA LEU A 199 -2.59 7.75 17.76
C LEU A 199 -3.68 7.10 16.90
N ILE A 200 -3.33 6.69 15.67
CA ILE A 200 -4.27 6.05 14.74
C ILE A 200 -4.85 4.78 15.34
N ARG A 201 -3.99 3.93 15.94
CA ARG A 201 -4.41 2.68 16.58
C ARG A 201 -5.32 2.90 17.79
N THR A 202 -5.16 4.02 18.50
CA THR A 202 -6.03 4.40 19.61
C THR A 202 -7.39 4.88 19.11
N ILE A 203 -7.43 5.72 18.06
CA ILE A 203 -8.68 6.14 17.40
C ILE A 203 -9.46 4.91 16.89
N LEU A 204 -8.76 3.94 16.30
CA LEU A 204 -9.35 2.71 15.77
C LEU A 204 -9.55 1.60 16.80
N LEU A 205 -9.29 1.87 18.09
CA LEU A 205 -9.34 0.86 19.15
C LEU A 205 -10.70 0.16 19.22
N VAL A 206 -11.78 0.94 19.27
CA VAL A 206 -13.16 0.44 19.38
C VAL A 206 -13.57 -0.41 18.17
N PRO A 207 -13.49 0.08 16.91
CA PRO A 207 -13.85 -0.75 15.76
C PRO A 207 -12.96 -1.99 15.62
N SER A 208 -11.65 -1.87 15.91
CA SER A 208 -10.72 -3.00 15.89
C SER A 208 -11.10 -4.08 16.92
N GLN A 209 -11.44 -3.70 18.15
CA GLN A 209 -11.91 -4.61 19.20
C GLN A 209 -13.22 -5.32 18.80
N ARG A 210 -14.16 -4.60 18.18
CA ARG A 210 -15.39 -5.21 17.64
C ARG A 210 -15.07 -6.27 16.58
N GLY A 211 -14.12 -5.98 15.68
CA GLY A 211 -13.64 -6.94 14.67
C GLY A 211 -13.02 -8.19 15.29
N MET A 212 -12.12 -8.03 16.26
CA MET A 212 -11.48 -9.16 16.95
C MET A 212 -12.50 -10.02 17.74
N ARG A 213 -13.49 -9.41 18.39
CA ARG A 213 -14.59 -10.13 19.06
C ARG A 213 -15.46 -10.92 18.06
N ALA A 214 -15.75 -10.34 16.90
CA ALA A 214 -16.49 -11.04 15.84
C ALA A 214 -15.70 -12.24 15.29
N GLN A 215 -14.38 -12.09 15.10
CA GLN A 215 -13.50 -13.18 14.68
C GLN A 215 -13.50 -14.33 15.68
N LYS A 216 -13.52 -14.05 16.99
CA LYS A 216 -13.64 -15.10 18.02
C LYS A 216 -14.96 -15.84 17.97
N LYS A 217 -16.09 -15.14 17.77
CA LYS A 217 -17.39 -15.79 17.58
C LYS A 217 -17.36 -16.74 16.37
N MET A 218 -16.68 -16.34 15.30
CA MET A 218 -16.46 -17.21 14.13
C MET A 218 -15.66 -18.48 14.49
N GLN A 219 -14.62 -18.36 15.31
CA GLN A 219 -13.86 -19.52 15.79
C GLN A 219 -14.70 -20.43 16.69
N ALA A 220 -15.56 -19.86 17.54
CA ALA A 220 -16.43 -20.64 18.43
C ALA A 220 -17.46 -21.50 17.67
N ILE A 221 -17.92 -21.07 16.49
CA ILE A 221 -18.84 -21.84 15.65
C ILE A 221 -18.15 -22.84 14.70
N GLN A 222 -16.82 -22.80 14.61
CA GLN A 222 -16.03 -23.69 13.76
C GLN A 222 -16.32 -25.19 13.95
N PRO A 223 -16.49 -25.75 15.17
CA PRO A 223 -16.86 -27.17 15.32
C PRO A 223 -18.23 -27.50 14.68
N LYS A 224 -19.21 -26.61 14.78
CA LYS A 224 -20.53 -26.79 14.14
C LYS A 224 -20.43 -26.74 12.61
N LEU A 225 -19.51 -25.92 12.06
CA LEU A 225 -19.20 -25.92 10.63
C LEU A 225 -18.59 -27.25 10.17
N GLU A 226 -17.73 -27.86 10.98
CA GLU A 226 -17.16 -29.18 10.69
C GLU A 226 -18.21 -30.28 10.72
N GLU A 227 -19.17 -30.22 11.65
CA GLU A 227 -20.31 -31.16 11.70
C GLU A 227 -21.20 -31.06 10.46
N ILE A 228 -21.52 -29.84 9.99
CA ILE A 228 -22.28 -29.63 8.74
C ILE A 228 -21.54 -30.25 7.56
N LYS A 229 -20.23 -30.00 7.44
CA LYS A 229 -19.40 -30.57 6.37
C LYS A 229 -19.36 -32.09 6.40
N LYS A 230 -19.26 -32.70 7.59
CA LYS A 230 -19.31 -34.16 7.75
C LYS A 230 -20.69 -34.72 7.38
N LYS A 231 -21.77 -34.08 7.83
CA LYS A 231 -23.15 -34.54 7.62
C LYS A 231 -23.60 -34.47 6.17
N TYR A 232 -23.15 -33.46 5.43
CA TYR A 232 -23.54 -33.21 4.04
C TYR A 232 -22.35 -33.33 3.07
N ALA A 233 -21.37 -34.18 3.37
CA ALA A 233 -20.13 -34.30 2.59
C ALA A 233 -20.32 -34.54 1.09
N HIS A 234 -21.45 -35.16 0.70
CA HIS A 234 -21.80 -35.47 -0.69
C HIS A 234 -22.67 -34.40 -1.37
N ASP A 235 -23.05 -33.33 -0.68
CA ASP A 235 -23.95 -32.28 -1.20
C ASP A 235 -23.39 -30.88 -0.85
N GLN A 236 -22.51 -30.38 -1.72
CA GLN A 236 -21.89 -29.07 -1.56
C GLN A 236 -22.90 -27.91 -1.52
N THR A 237 -24.04 -28.07 -2.20
CA THR A 237 -25.09 -27.04 -2.19
C THR A 237 -25.75 -26.94 -0.83
N ARG A 238 -26.07 -28.09 -0.19
CA ARG A 238 -26.54 -28.10 1.20
C ARG A 238 -25.48 -27.62 2.18
N VAL A 239 -24.21 -27.98 2.01
CA VAL A 239 -23.13 -27.47 2.85
C VAL A 239 -23.10 -25.94 2.84
N ALA A 240 -23.21 -25.32 1.66
CA ALA A 240 -23.24 -23.86 1.53
C ALA A 240 -24.49 -23.25 2.21
N GLN A 241 -25.67 -23.82 1.98
CA GLN A 241 -26.94 -23.35 2.56
C GLN A 241 -26.94 -23.43 4.08
N GLU A 242 -26.58 -24.58 4.65
CA GLU A 242 -26.52 -24.81 6.09
C GLU A 242 -25.43 -23.97 6.76
N THR A 243 -24.30 -23.75 6.07
CA THR A 243 -23.25 -22.83 6.54
C THR A 243 -23.77 -21.40 6.65
N MET A 244 -24.49 -20.91 5.65
CA MET A 244 -25.10 -19.58 5.70
C MET A 244 -26.19 -19.49 6.76
N ALA A 245 -27.01 -20.53 6.91
CA ALA A 245 -28.04 -20.60 7.95
C ALA A 245 -27.41 -20.57 9.35
N LEU A 246 -26.30 -21.29 9.56
CA LEU A 246 -25.54 -21.29 10.80
C LEU A 246 -24.99 -19.89 11.12
N TRP A 247 -24.39 -19.21 10.14
CA TRP A 247 -23.88 -17.85 10.27
C TRP A 247 -24.99 -16.85 10.62
N LYS A 248 -26.14 -16.93 9.94
CA LYS A 248 -27.31 -16.11 10.22
C LYS A 248 -27.86 -16.36 11.61
N LYS A 249 -27.95 -17.63 12.03
CA LYS A 249 -28.42 -18.03 13.37
C LYS A 249 -27.53 -17.48 14.48
N HIS A 250 -26.21 -17.48 14.29
CA HIS A 250 -25.26 -16.98 15.30
C HIS A 250 -24.89 -15.50 15.11
N LYS A 251 -25.53 -14.79 14.17
CA LYS A 251 -25.28 -13.38 13.84
C LYS A 251 -23.78 -13.10 13.59
N VAL A 252 -23.11 -14.00 12.88
CA VAL A 252 -21.69 -13.87 12.51
C VAL A 252 -21.59 -13.62 11.00
N HIS A 253 -20.75 -12.68 10.58
CA HIS A 253 -20.47 -12.43 9.16
C HIS A 253 -19.06 -12.92 8.79
N PRO A 254 -18.89 -13.62 7.65
CA PRO A 254 -17.57 -14.13 7.22
C PRO A 254 -16.56 -13.01 6.96
N PHE A 255 -17.02 -11.83 6.51
CA PHE A 255 -16.16 -10.67 6.28
C PHE A 255 -15.73 -9.94 7.55
N SER A 256 -16.32 -10.22 8.72
CA SER A 256 -15.91 -9.56 9.96
C SER A 256 -14.44 -9.83 10.32
N SER A 257 -13.89 -10.94 9.86
CA SER A 257 -12.48 -11.33 10.09
C SER A 257 -11.48 -10.51 9.25
N CYS A 258 -11.89 -9.90 8.12
CA CYS A 258 -11.00 -9.10 7.27
C CYS A 258 -11.16 -7.58 7.47
N VAL A 259 -12.15 -7.14 8.27
CA VAL A 259 -12.37 -5.71 8.57
C VAL A 259 -11.10 -5.00 9.07
N PRO A 260 -10.30 -5.55 10.01
CA PRO A 260 -9.09 -4.88 10.45
C PRO A 260 -8.10 -4.62 9.30
N LEU A 261 -7.97 -5.57 8.37
CA LEU A 261 -7.09 -5.45 7.21
C LEU A 261 -7.60 -4.39 6.23
N LEU A 262 -8.91 -4.35 5.96
CA LEU A 262 -9.51 -3.37 5.05
C LEU A 262 -9.38 -1.93 5.54
N ILE A 263 -9.49 -1.70 6.85
CA ILE A 263 -9.26 -0.38 7.45
C ILE A 263 -7.76 -0.03 7.43
N GLN A 264 -6.90 -1.01 7.65
CA GLN A 264 -5.45 -0.83 7.71
C GLN A 264 -4.84 -0.46 6.34
N LEU A 265 -5.36 -1.01 5.24
CA LEU A 265 -4.79 -0.84 3.90
C LEU A 265 -4.74 0.63 3.44
N PRO A 266 -5.84 1.42 3.47
CA PRO A 266 -5.79 2.84 3.10
C PRO A 266 -4.80 3.64 3.94
N ILE A 267 -4.73 3.37 5.24
CA ILE A 267 -3.85 4.06 6.17
C ILE A 267 -2.38 3.75 5.86
N LEU A 268 -2.07 2.47 5.61
CA LEU A 268 -0.73 2.05 5.21
C LEU A 268 -0.31 2.73 3.89
N ILE A 269 -1.21 2.77 2.90
CA ILE A 269 -0.94 3.43 1.61
C ILE A 269 -0.75 4.93 1.83
N GLY A 270 -1.57 5.56 2.68
CA GLY A 270 -1.47 6.98 3.00
C GLY A 270 -0.12 7.32 3.60
N LEU A 271 0.29 6.56 4.63
CA LEU A 271 1.60 6.75 5.26
C LEU A 271 2.76 6.46 4.31
N TYR A 272 2.66 5.41 3.49
CA TYR A 272 3.67 5.11 2.46
C TYR A 272 3.91 6.34 1.60
N TYR A 273 2.85 6.94 1.03
CA TYR A 273 2.98 8.14 0.21
C TYR A 273 3.45 9.35 1.02
N SER A 274 3.00 9.52 2.27
CA SER A 274 3.44 10.62 3.13
C SER A 274 4.94 10.59 3.36
N VAL A 275 5.56 9.41 3.48
CA VAL A 275 7.01 9.30 3.70
C VAL A 275 7.80 9.20 2.39
N SER A 276 7.30 8.48 1.38
CA SER A 276 8.04 8.26 0.13
C SER A 276 8.13 9.50 -0.74
N SER A 277 7.07 10.32 -0.74
CA SER A 277 6.96 11.53 -1.57
C SER A 277 6.55 12.75 -0.77
N GLY A 278 5.75 12.59 0.28
CA GLY A 278 5.16 13.69 1.06
C GLY A 278 6.13 14.59 1.81
N LEU A 279 7.37 14.14 2.04
CA LEU A 279 8.40 14.91 2.76
C LEU A 279 9.33 15.70 1.82
N GLN A 280 9.00 15.78 0.54
CA GLN A 280 9.75 16.59 -0.43
C GLN A 280 9.26 18.06 -0.40
N PRO A 281 10.14 19.06 -0.60
CA PRO A 281 9.77 20.48 -0.57
C PRO A 281 8.64 20.87 -1.52
N ASP A 282 8.46 20.15 -2.63
CA ASP A 282 7.41 20.39 -3.62
C ASP A 282 5.99 20.07 -3.10
N GLN A 283 5.90 19.20 -2.08
CA GLN A 283 4.65 18.82 -1.42
C GLN A 283 4.17 19.85 -0.38
N ALA A 284 4.87 20.98 -0.22
CA ALA A 284 4.46 22.02 0.73
C ALA A 284 3.02 22.51 0.50
N SER A 285 2.49 22.42 -0.72
CA SER A 285 1.10 22.75 -1.06
C SER A 285 0.06 21.88 -0.34
N TYR A 286 0.43 20.68 0.12
CA TYR A 286 -0.45 19.82 0.89
C TYR A 286 -0.43 20.12 2.40
N ILE A 287 0.52 20.92 2.87
CA ILE A 287 0.63 21.29 4.29
C ILE A 287 -0.47 22.31 4.62
N TYR A 288 -1.16 22.08 5.73
CA TYR A 288 -2.21 22.96 6.20
C TYR A 288 -1.64 24.29 6.70
N SER A 289 -2.28 25.39 6.31
CA SER A 289 -1.84 26.76 6.60
C SER A 289 -1.73 27.11 8.09
N PHE A 290 -2.39 26.35 8.97
CA PHE A 290 -2.31 26.56 10.42
C PHE A 290 -1.06 25.95 11.06
N LEU A 291 -0.34 25.06 10.37
CA LEU A 291 0.90 24.51 10.88
C LEU A 291 2.02 25.57 10.79
N PRO A 292 2.94 25.62 11.76
CA PRO A 292 4.10 26.50 11.69
C PRO A 292 4.88 26.31 10.38
N SER A 293 5.44 27.38 9.83
CA SER A 293 6.36 27.29 8.70
C SER A 293 7.54 26.41 9.10
N PHE A 294 7.65 25.25 8.46
CA PHE A 294 8.65 24.24 8.78
C PHE A 294 9.33 23.79 7.49
N SER A 295 10.66 23.82 7.47
CA SER A 295 11.40 23.29 6.33
C SER A 295 11.46 21.78 6.41
N LEU A 296 10.97 21.10 5.36
CA LEU A 296 11.01 19.64 5.28
C LEU A 296 12.45 19.09 5.25
N THR A 297 13.46 19.94 4.95
CA THR A 297 14.88 19.58 4.99
C THR A 297 15.43 19.38 6.40
N GLU A 298 14.74 19.90 7.43
CA GLU A 298 15.15 19.77 8.84
C GLU A 298 14.73 18.43 9.47
N ILE A 299 13.93 17.62 8.76
CA ILE A 299 13.48 16.32 9.25
C ILE A 299 14.70 15.41 9.40
N ASN A 300 14.89 14.87 10.61
CA ASN A 300 15.93 13.88 10.85
C ASN A 300 15.37 12.47 10.54
N PRO A 301 15.79 11.83 9.43
CA PRO A 301 15.27 10.52 9.05
C PRO A 301 15.97 9.39 9.81
N ASN A 302 16.99 9.67 10.63
CA ASN A 302 17.81 8.64 11.23
C ASN A 302 17.15 8.00 12.46
N LEU A 303 17.23 6.68 12.52
CA LEU A 303 16.89 5.83 13.66
C LEU A 303 18.07 4.91 13.96
N LEU A 304 18.70 5.07 15.13
CA LEU A 304 19.79 4.20 15.60
C LEU A 304 20.93 4.03 14.57
N GLY A 305 21.22 5.07 13.78
CA GLY A 305 22.25 5.04 12.72
C GLY A 305 21.76 4.62 11.33
N PHE A 306 20.47 4.36 11.15
CA PHE A 306 19.88 3.99 9.86
C PHE A 306 18.93 5.07 9.34
N ASN A 307 19.01 5.39 8.06
CA ASN A 307 18.09 6.32 7.41
C ASN A 307 16.74 5.62 7.12
N LEU A 308 15.64 6.19 7.61
CA LEU A 308 14.30 5.62 7.44
C LEU A 308 13.70 5.78 6.05
N LEU A 309 14.23 6.70 5.24
CA LEU A 309 13.80 6.92 3.86
C LEU A 309 14.39 5.89 2.91
N ASP A 310 15.51 5.28 3.29
CA ASP A 310 16.15 4.21 2.54
C ASP A 310 15.33 2.91 2.61
N ARG A 311 15.61 2.02 1.67
CA ARG A 311 14.99 0.70 1.60
C ARG A 311 15.24 -0.08 2.88
N SER A 312 14.20 -0.75 3.37
CA SER A 312 14.23 -1.56 4.60
C SER A 312 15.37 -2.59 4.60
N ILE A 313 16.20 -2.56 5.65
CA ILE A 313 17.30 -3.51 5.87
C ILE A 313 16.72 -4.89 6.17
N ILE A 314 17.36 -5.97 5.70
CA ILE A 314 16.91 -7.38 5.83
C ILE A 314 16.42 -7.75 7.25
N VAL A 315 16.99 -7.14 8.30
CA VAL A 315 16.61 -7.40 9.70
C VAL A 315 15.17 -6.96 10.02
N ALA A 316 14.71 -5.80 9.54
CA ALA A 316 13.38 -5.28 9.89
C ALA A 316 12.22 -6.14 9.32
N PRO A 317 12.24 -6.58 8.06
CA PRO A 317 11.28 -7.53 7.51
C PRO A 317 11.19 -8.86 8.27
N LEU A 318 12.32 -9.41 8.73
CA LEU A 318 12.33 -10.65 9.51
C LEU A 318 11.66 -10.48 10.87
N ILE A 319 11.90 -9.35 11.54
CA ILE A 319 11.23 -9.01 12.79
C ILE A 319 9.73 -8.86 12.56
N ILE A 320 9.32 -8.11 11.54
CA ILE A 320 7.91 -7.90 11.20
C ILE A 320 7.22 -9.23 10.87
N GLY A 321 7.84 -10.08 10.06
CA GLY A 321 7.31 -11.41 9.74
C GLY A 321 7.14 -12.28 10.99
N SER A 322 8.12 -12.26 11.89
CA SER A 322 8.07 -13.00 13.16
C SER A 322 6.96 -12.47 14.09
N MET A 323 6.84 -11.16 14.20
CA MET A 323 5.76 -10.51 14.98
C MET A 323 4.39 -10.79 14.37
N GLN A 324 4.28 -10.76 13.04
CA GLN A 324 3.03 -11.05 12.34
C GLN A 324 2.62 -12.51 12.53
N PHE A 325 3.58 -13.44 12.47
CA PHE A 325 3.36 -14.84 12.79
C PHE A 325 2.86 -15.02 14.23
N LEU A 326 3.50 -14.36 15.20
CA LEU A 326 3.08 -14.37 16.59
C LEU A 326 1.66 -13.82 16.76
N GLN A 327 1.36 -12.68 16.14
CA GLN A 327 0.02 -12.08 16.15
C GLN A 327 -1.04 -13.05 15.60
N MET A 328 -0.75 -13.69 14.47
CA MET A 328 -1.62 -14.69 13.85
C MET A 328 -1.82 -15.93 14.74
N GLN A 329 -0.78 -16.36 15.43
CA GLN A 329 -0.85 -17.48 16.37
C GLN A 329 -1.71 -17.14 17.60
N LEU A 330 -1.66 -15.90 18.09
CA LEU A 330 -2.50 -15.43 19.20
C LEU A 330 -3.97 -15.25 18.80
N MET A 331 -4.24 -14.89 17.54
CA MET A 331 -5.60 -14.82 17.00
C MET A 331 -6.26 -16.20 16.94
N MET A 332 -5.52 -17.23 16.55
CA MET A 332 -6.01 -18.61 16.47
C MET A 332 -5.91 -19.28 17.85
N HIS A 333 -6.86 -18.97 18.74
CA HIS A 333 -6.93 -19.58 20.06
C HIS A 333 -6.88 -21.11 19.93
N LYS A 334 -6.16 -21.80 20.83
CA LYS A 334 -6.06 -23.26 20.84
C LYS A 334 -7.47 -23.84 20.83
N GLN A 335 -7.95 -24.30 19.67
CA GLN A 335 -9.01 -25.28 19.67
C GLN A 335 -8.51 -26.42 20.55
N LYS A 336 -9.20 -26.67 21.67
CA LYS A 336 -8.99 -27.91 22.41
C LYS A 336 -9.16 -29.00 21.37
N LYS A 337 -8.05 -29.68 21.03
CA LYS A 337 -8.09 -30.88 20.21
C LYS A 337 -9.02 -31.84 20.94
N ASN A 338 -10.28 -31.93 20.52
CA ASN A 338 -11.06 -33.11 20.81
C ASN A 338 -10.26 -34.26 20.21
N LYS A 339 -9.95 -35.26 21.05
CA LYS A 339 -9.16 -36.43 20.68
C LYS A 339 -9.72 -36.97 19.35
N LYS A 340 -8.96 -36.82 18.26
CA LYS A 340 -9.32 -37.40 16.96
C LYS A 340 -9.40 -38.92 17.17
N HIS A 341 -10.56 -39.52 16.93
CA HIS A 341 -10.65 -40.97 16.83
C HIS A 341 -9.75 -41.44 15.67
N PRO A 342 -9.04 -42.57 15.80
CA PRO A 342 -8.02 -43.00 14.82
C PRO A 342 -8.54 -43.20 13.40
N GLU A 343 -9.85 -43.34 13.21
CA GLU A 343 -10.50 -43.65 11.93
C GLU A 343 -10.76 -42.43 11.03
N ASP A 344 -10.66 -41.19 11.55
CA ASP A 344 -10.89 -39.94 10.79
C ASP A 344 -9.69 -39.51 9.90
N LYS A 345 -8.66 -40.35 9.73
CA LYS A 345 -7.41 -40.00 9.04
C LYS A 345 -7.52 -39.83 7.50
N LYS A 346 -8.69 -40.08 6.90
CA LYS A 346 -8.93 -39.94 5.45
C LYS A 346 -9.77 -38.71 5.05
N SER A 347 -9.98 -37.76 5.94
CA SER A 347 -10.61 -36.48 5.56
C SER A 347 -9.57 -35.57 4.91
N GLN A 348 -9.83 -35.09 3.69
CA GLN A 348 -9.03 -34.04 3.06
C GLN A 348 -8.86 -32.85 4.01
N PRO A 349 -7.74 -32.11 3.98
CA PRO A 349 -7.65 -30.87 4.73
C PRO A 349 -8.78 -29.96 4.26
N ASN A 350 -9.69 -29.65 5.18
CA ASN A 350 -10.84 -28.82 4.90
C ASN A 350 -10.34 -27.49 4.31
N GLU A 351 -11.01 -26.95 3.28
CA GLU A 351 -10.64 -25.66 2.65
C GLU A 351 -10.42 -24.53 3.67
N MET A 352 -11.14 -24.60 4.79
CA MET A 352 -11.03 -23.67 5.91
C MET A 352 -9.78 -23.90 6.78
N GLU A 353 -9.33 -25.14 6.94
CA GLU A 353 -8.04 -25.47 7.57
C GLU A 353 -6.87 -25.01 6.69
N MET A 354 -7.01 -25.15 5.37
CA MET A 354 -6.05 -24.61 4.41
C MET A 354 -5.99 -23.07 4.48
N ALA A 355 -7.13 -22.39 4.51
CA ALA A 355 -7.19 -20.94 4.67
C ALA A 355 -6.52 -20.47 5.97
N ASN A 356 -6.76 -21.16 7.09
CA ASN A 356 -6.10 -20.86 8.36
C ASN A 356 -4.57 -21.06 8.29
N ASN A 357 -4.11 -22.13 7.63
CA ASN A 357 -2.68 -22.39 7.46
C ASN A 357 -2.01 -21.35 6.55
N ILE A 358 -2.69 -20.90 5.48
CA ILE A 358 -2.21 -19.81 4.63
C ILE A 358 -2.07 -18.52 5.44
N MET A 359 -3.11 -18.15 6.18
CA MET A 359 -3.11 -16.94 7.01
C MET A 359 -2.04 -17.00 8.11
N LYS A 360 -1.78 -18.19 8.67
CA LYS A 360 -0.78 -18.38 9.72
C LYS A 360 0.65 -18.39 9.20
N TYR A 361 0.94 -19.12 8.12
CA TYR A 361 2.32 -19.37 7.68
C TYR A 361 2.73 -18.56 6.45
N VAL A 362 1.84 -18.42 5.46
CA VAL A 362 2.16 -17.77 4.19
C VAL A 362 2.08 -16.25 4.32
N MET A 363 1.02 -15.74 4.96
CA MET A 363 0.80 -14.29 5.07
C MET A 363 1.95 -13.55 5.78
N PRO A 364 2.53 -14.04 6.89
CA PRO A 364 3.68 -13.36 7.51
C PRO A 364 4.92 -13.30 6.61
N ILE A 365 5.20 -14.36 5.84
CA ILE A 365 6.33 -14.40 4.90
C ILE A 365 6.10 -13.38 3.77
N MET A 366 4.87 -13.33 3.24
CA MET A 366 4.47 -12.37 2.21
C MET A 366 4.59 -10.92 2.71
N ILE A 367 4.14 -10.65 3.94
CA ILE A 367 4.26 -9.32 4.55
C ILE A 367 5.72 -8.94 4.77
N ALA A 368 6.57 -9.86 5.23
CA ALA A 368 8.01 -9.63 5.34
C ALA A 368 8.60 -9.28 3.97
N PHE A 369 8.27 -10.04 2.91
CA PHE A 369 8.74 -9.74 1.56
C PHE A 369 8.30 -8.34 1.09
N LEU A 370 7.04 -7.96 1.31
CA LEU A 370 6.55 -6.62 0.95
C LEU A 370 7.24 -5.51 1.74
N ALA A 371 7.42 -5.70 3.05
CA ALA A 371 8.15 -4.75 3.89
C ALA A 371 9.59 -4.54 3.41
N ALA A 372 10.23 -5.58 2.88
CA ALA A 372 11.57 -5.51 2.29
C ALA A 372 11.64 -4.72 0.97
N GLN A 373 10.51 -4.43 0.31
CA GLN A 373 10.45 -3.63 -0.91
C GLN A 373 10.14 -2.14 -0.64
N MET A 374 9.83 -1.79 0.61
CA MET A 374 9.38 -0.45 0.99
C MET A 374 10.46 0.30 1.81
N PRO A 375 10.32 1.63 1.97
CA PRO A 375 11.15 2.40 2.89
C PRO A 375 11.07 1.85 4.33
N ALA A 376 12.18 1.95 5.06
CA ALA A 376 12.27 1.49 6.44
C ALA A 376 11.24 2.16 7.37
N ALA A 377 10.85 3.41 7.08
CA ALA A 377 9.75 4.11 7.75
C ALA A 377 8.42 3.32 7.75
N VAL A 378 8.08 2.71 6.61
CA VAL A 378 6.84 1.92 6.47
C VAL A 378 6.95 0.61 7.23
N SER A 379 8.14 0.02 7.25
CA SER A 379 8.45 -1.14 8.09
C SER A 379 8.31 -0.82 9.58
N LEU A 380 8.79 0.34 10.02
CA LEU A 380 8.67 0.81 11.41
C LEU A 380 7.20 0.94 11.83
N TYR A 381 6.38 1.56 10.98
CA TYR A 381 4.94 1.63 11.17
C TYR A 381 4.31 0.24 11.28
N TRP A 382 4.66 -0.67 10.37
CA TRP A 382 4.10 -2.02 10.39
C TRP A 382 4.45 -2.74 11.69
N GLY A 383 5.72 -2.69 12.11
CA GLY A 383 6.18 -3.30 13.35
C GLY A 383 5.48 -2.74 14.60
N THR A 384 5.36 -1.42 14.72
CA THR A 384 4.63 -0.79 15.84
C THR A 384 3.13 -1.14 15.82
N SER A 385 2.53 -1.13 14.64
CA SER A 385 1.12 -1.47 14.42
C SER A 385 0.82 -2.93 14.79
N THR A 386 1.70 -3.86 14.42
CA THR A 386 1.62 -5.28 14.79
C THR A 386 1.86 -5.49 16.29
N LEU A 387 2.82 -4.79 16.90
CA LEU A 387 3.05 -4.84 18.35
C LEU A 387 1.80 -4.41 19.12
N TYR A 388 1.20 -3.29 18.72
CA TYR A 388 -0.05 -2.81 19.31
C TYR A 388 -1.16 -3.86 19.15
N GLY A 389 -1.29 -4.46 17.96
CA GLY A 389 -2.25 -5.51 17.69
C GLY A 389 -2.04 -6.78 18.54
N ILE A 390 -0.79 -7.16 18.82
CA ILE A 390 -0.46 -8.26 19.75
C ILE A 390 -0.98 -7.93 21.15
N ILE A 391 -0.68 -6.73 21.66
CA ILE A 391 -1.15 -6.28 22.99
C ILE A 391 -2.68 -6.31 23.05
N GLN A 392 -3.36 -5.78 22.02
CA GLN A 392 -4.82 -5.83 21.92
C GLN A 392 -5.36 -7.27 21.93
N GLN A 393 -4.74 -8.17 21.17
CA GLN A 393 -5.15 -9.57 21.09
C GLN A 393 -5.00 -10.28 22.44
N LEU A 394 -3.92 -10.01 23.18
CA LEU A 394 -3.69 -10.56 24.52
C LEU A 394 -4.78 -10.10 25.50
N VAL A 395 -5.14 -8.82 25.49
CA VAL A 395 -6.23 -8.27 26.32
C VAL A 395 -7.57 -8.96 26.01
N ILE A 396 -7.92 -9.08 24.73
CA ILE A 396 -9.18 -9.71 24.32
C ILE A 396 -9.18 -11.22 24.60
N ASN A 397 -8.04 -11.91 24.47
CA ASN A 397 -7.85 -13.32 24.85
C ASN A 397 -8.16 -13.56 26.33
N LYS A 398 -7.72 -12.67 27.20
CA LYS A 398 -8.03 -12.73 28.64
C LYS A 398 -9.52 -12.50 28.95
N GLU A 399 -10.18 -11.60 28.22
CA GLU A 399 -11.61 -11.29 28.42
C GLU A 399 -12.54 -12.47 28.06
N SER A 400 -12.18 -13.25 27.04
CA SER A 400 -13.01 -14.33 26.48
C SER A 400 -12.93 -15.68 27.20
N GLU A 401 -12.07 -15.83 28.21
CA GLU A 401 -12.06 -17.05 29.05
C GLU A 401 -13.31 -17.15 29.96
N LYS A 402 -14.12 -16.08 30.02
CA LYS A 402 -15.47 -16.15 30.60
C LYS A 402 -16.38 -16.87 29.60
N PRO A 403 -17.04 -17.98 29.99
CA PRO A 403 -17.89 -18.73 29.08
C PRO A 403 -18.93 -17.78 28.47
N LEU A 404 -19.15 -17.90 27.16
CA LEU A 404 -20.31 -17.31 26.51
C LEU A 404 -21.51 -17.76 27.34
N LYS A 405 -22.22 -16.81 27.98
CA LYS A 405 -23.58 -17.11 28.42
C LYS A 405 -24.28 -17.57 27.16
N ASP A 406 -24.70 -18.82 27.15
CA ASP A 406 -25.68 -19.26 26.19
C ASP A 406 -26.82 -18.27 26.34
N ASP A 407 -27.04 -17.42 25.34
CA ASP A 407 -28.33 -16.80 25.16
C ASP A 407 -29.27 -17.99 24.90
N ASP A 408 -29.86 -18.46 26.00
CA ASP A 408 -30.89 -19.48 26.08
C ASP A 408 -32.16 -18.96 25.40
N ASP A 409 -32.11 -18.81 24.08
CA ASP A 409 -33.30 -18.75 23.24
C ASP A 409 -33.43 -20.12 22.57
N GLY A 410 -34.04 -21.02 23.34
CA GLY A 410 -34.25 -22.41 22.99
C GLY A 410 -34.87 -22.60 21.61
N VAL A 411 -34.13 -23.22 20.70
CA VAL A 411 -34.71 -23.92 19.54
C VAL A 411 -33.94 -25.21 19.32
N LYS A 412 -34.53 -26.30 19.84
CA LYS A 412 -34.15 -27.69 19.54
C LYS A 412 -34.11 -27.85 18.03
N VAL A 413 -32.95 -28.20 17.47
CA VAL A 413 -32.85 -28.70 16.11
C VAL A 413 -33.61 -30.03 16.08
N ARG A 414 -34.85 -30.03 15.56
CA ARG A 414 -35.56 -31.28 15.26
C ARG A 414 -34.77 -32.01 14.19
N VAL A 415 -34.07 -33.07 14.60
CA VAL A 415 -33.65 -34.13 13.69
C VAL A 415 -34.93 -34.84 13.26
N ILE A 416 -35.42 -34.55 12.06
CA ILE A 416 -36.51 -35.33 11.47
C ILE A 416 -35.90 -36.66 11.06
N ASN A 417 -36.04 -37.67 11.92
CA ASN A 417 -35.72 -39.04 11.61
C ASN A 417 -36.89 -39.61 10.80
N LYS A 418 -36.77 -39.66 9.47
CA LYS A 418 -37.70 -40.44 8.64
C LYS A 418 -37.25 -41.90 8.73
N ASN A 419 -37.78 -42.61 9.70
CA ASN A 419 -37.92 -44.06 9.68
C ASN A 419 -39.09 -44.44 10.60
N THR A 420 -40.26 -44.62 9.98
CA THR A 420 -41.37 -45.37 10.58
C THR A 420 -41.81 -46.39 9.54
N HIS A 421 -41.31 -47.61 9.71
CA HIS A 421 -42.03 -48.81 9.30
C HIS A 421 -43.26 -48.96 10.21
N HIS A 422 -44.41 -49.23 9.62
CA HIS A 422 -45.46 -50.10 10.16
C HIS A 422 -46.07 -50.79 8.92
N SER A 423 -45.83 -52.09 8.79
CA SER A 423 -46.65 -53.20 9.31
C SER A 423 -47.78 -53.53 8.35
#